data_AF-A0A958MCV6-F1
#
_entry.id   AF-A0A958MCV6-F1
#
_cell.length_a   1.000
_cell.length_b   1.000
_cell.length_c   1.000
_cell.angle_alpha   90.00
_cell.angle_beta   90.00
_cell.angle_gamma   90.00
#
_symmetry.space_group_name_H-M   'P 1'
#
loop_
_entity.id
_entity.type
_entity.pdbx_description
1 polymer ?
#
loop_
_entity_poly.entity_id
_entity_poly.type
_entity_poly.pdbx_seq_one_letter_code
_entity_poly.pdbx_strand_id
1 'polypeptide(L)'
;MTDLTYECLQKMDDLILQSAKGVHVLFEKQDIILALQEQGKEDEHNLEKLKKIQEILYKFISLERFAEKRDFLKTLSRDEYTLLIRAYFKIVENSMLNQSAHRH
;
A
#
# COMPACT_ATOMS: atom_id res chain seq x y z
N MET A 1 6.37 4.30 -18.21
CA MET A 1 7.08 4.99 -17.13
C MET A 1 6.03 5.90 -16.51
N THR A 2 5.43 5.50 -15.40
CA THR A 2 4.46 6.35 -14.70
C THR A 2 5.26 7.37 -13.92
N ASP A 3 5.31 8.62 -14.41
CA ASP A 3 5.82 9.75 -13.63
C ASP A 3 5.03 9.82 -12.32
N LEU A 4 5.71 9.56 -11.19
CA LEU A 4 5.12 9.80 -9.87
C LEU A 4 4.96 11.31 -9.71
N THR A 5 3.75 11.81 -9.95
CA THR A 5 3.44 13.22 -9.80
C THR A 5 3.51 13.62 -8.32
N TYR A 6 3.87 14.88 -8.07
CA TYR A 6 3.88 15.46 -6.73
C TYR A 6 2.54 15.29 -6.00
N GLU A 7 1.43 15.40 -6.73
CA GLU A 7 0.08 15.15 -6.20
C GLU A 7 -0.12 13.70 -5.75
N CYS A 8 0.43 12.72 -6.47
CA CYS A 8 0.36 11.32 -6.05
C CYS A 8 1.14 11.08 -4.76
N LEU A 9 2.32 11.70 -4.63
CA LEU A 9 3.13 11.63 -3.41
C LEU A 9 2.39 12.26 -2.22
N GLN A 10 1.77 13.42 -2.42
CA GLN A 10 1.03 14.09 -1.36
C GLN A 10 -0.21 13.28 -0.93
N LYS A 11 -0.95 12.69 -1.87
CA LYS A 11 -2.06 11.77 -1.58
C LYS A 11 -1.59 10.51 -0.84
N MET A 12 -0.39 10.04 -1.14
CA MET A 12 0.24 8.92 -0.46
C MET A 12 0.59 9.28 0.98
N ASP A 13 1.20 10.45 1.22
CA ASP A 13 1.51 10.98 2.55
C ASP A 13 0.25 11.17 3.41
N ASP A 14 -0.82 11.76 2.86
CA ASP A 14 -2.09 11.94 3.57
C ASP A 14 -2.69 10.60 4.00
N LEU A 15 -2.62 9.61 3.11
CA LEU A 15 -3.16 8.28 3.34
C LEU A 15 -2.33 7.50 4.37
N ILE A 16 -1.01 7.68 4.36
CA ILE A 16 -0.10 7.17 5.39
C ILE A 16 -0.40 7.84 6.74
N LEU A 17 -0.59 9.16 6.78
CA LEU A 17 -0.86 9.90 8.01
C LEU A 17 -2.19 9.47 8.65
N GLN A 18 -3.22 9.21 7.85
CA GLN A 18 -4.49 8.66 8.34
C GLN A 18 -4.35 7.22 8.86
N SER A 19 -3.49 6.43 8.22
CA SER A 19 -3.27 5.04 8.58
C SER A 19 -2.39 4.87 9.80
N ALA A 20 -1.40 5.74 9.98
CA ALA A 20 -0.62 5.86 11.21
C ALA A 20 -1.48 6.20 12.43
N LYS A 21 -2.68 6.76 12.21
CA LYS A 21 -3.70 6.99 13.26
C LYS A 21 -4.65 5.79 13.48
N GLY A 22 -4.36 4.63 12.85
CA GLY A 22 -5.09 3.37 13.07
C GLY A 22 -6.35 3.19 12.22
N VAL A 23 -6.59 4.05 11.23
CA VAL A 23 -7.80 4.00 10.38
C VAL A 23 -7.52 3.13 9.14
N HIS A 24 -7.56 1.80 9.30
CA HIS A 24 -7.36 0.83 8.20
C HIS A 24 -8.68 0.29 7.62
N VAL A 25 -9.68 1.16 7.39
CA VAL A 25 -11.06 0.78 6.98
C VAL A 25 -11.11 0.04 5.62
N LEU A 26 -10.01 0.11 4.86
CA LEU A 26 -9.90 -0.47 3.52
C LEU A 26 -9.56 -1.96 3.51
N PHE A 27 -8.98 -2.52 4.58
CA PHE A 27 -8.51 -3.91 4.62
C PHE A 27 -9.10 -4.66 5.82
N GLU A 28 -9.52 -5.90 5.61
CA GLU A 28 -9.98 -6.75 6.71
C GLU A 28 -8.79 -7.23 7.54
N LYS A 29 -8.98 -7.33 8.86
CA LYS A 29 -7.93 -7.78 9.79
C LYS A 29 -7.31 -9.13 9.38
N GLN A 30 -8.14 -10.05 8.89
CA GLN A 30 -7.70 -11.39 8.49
C GLN A 30 -6.77 -11.32 7.28
N ASP A 31 -7.09 -10.48 6.29
CA ASP A 31 -6.29 -10.28 5.09
C ASP A 31 -4.93 -9.67 5.42
N ILE A 32 -4.89 -8.72 6.35
CA ILE A 32 -3.64 -8.11 6.83
C ILE A 32 -2.75 -9.17 7.46
N ILE A 33 -3.30 -10.00 8.35
CA ILE A 33 -2.55 -11.05 9.03
C ILE A 33 -2.00 -12.04 8.01
N LEU A 34 -2.83 -12.52 7.09
CA LEU A 34 -2.42 -13.45 6.04
C LEU A 34 -1.32 -12.84 5.14
N ALA A 35 -1.51 -11.60 4.72
CA ALA A 35 -0.55 -10.90 3.89
C ALA A 35 0.81 -10.73 4.60
N LEU A 36 0.82 -10.41 5.89
CA LEU A 36 2.07 -10.23 6.65
C LEU A 36 2.73 -11.55 7.05
N GLN A 37 1.96 -12.63 7.25
CA GLN A 37 2.47 -13.95 7.62
C GLN A 37 3.12 -14.69 6.45
N GLU A 38 2.60 -14.50 5.24
CA GLU A 38 3.11 -15.13 4.04
C GLU A 38 4.41 -14.41 3.60
N GLN A 39 5.50 -14.59 4.35
CA GLN A 39 6.82 -14.11 3.95
C GLN A 39 7.41 -14.99 2.86
N GLY A 40 6.88 -14.86 1.64
CA GLY A 40 7.52 -15.38 0.45
C GLY A 40 8.79 -14.59 0.16
N LYS A 41 9.96 -15.20 0.30
CA LYS A 41 11.29 -14.64 -0.02
C LYS A 41 11.46 -14.16 -1.48
N GLU A 42 10.42 -14.26 -2.31
CA GLU A 42 10.51 -14.18 -3.77
C GLU A 42 9.96 -12.88 -4.37
N ASP A 43 9.20 -12.06 -3.62
CA ASP A 43 8.57 -10.86 -4.18
C ASP A 43 9.57 -9.70 -4.40
N GLU A 44 10.60 -9.59 -3.56
CA GLU A 44 11.59 -8.48 -3.63
C GLU A 44 12.58 -8.62 -4.80
N HIS A 45 12.73 -9.81 -5.39
CA HIS A 45 13.65 -10.06 -6.51
C HIS A 45 12.96 -10.15 -7.87
N ASN A 46 11.62 -10.09 -7.92
CA ASN A 46 10.89 -10.19 -9.18
C ASN A 46 10.51 -8.78 -9.69
N LEU A 47 11.31 -8.29 -10.64
CA LEU A 47 11.14 -6.98 -11.28
C LEU A 47 9.75 -6.77 -11.92
N GLU A 48 9.13 -7.83 -12.44
CA GLU A 48 7.77 -7.74 -13.00
C GLU A 48 6.73 -7.55 -11.90
N LYS A 49 6.87 -8.26 -10.77
CA LYS A 49 6.01 -8.05 -9.60
C LYS A 49 6.18 -6.64 -9.02
N LEU A 50 7.40 -6.12 -9.00
CA LEU A 50 7.70 -4.75 -8.54
C LEU A 50 7.11 -3.67 -9.45
N LYS A 51 7.04 -3.88 -10.76
CA LYS A 51 6.33 -2.96 -11.66
C LYS A 51 4.82 -3.04 -11.44
N LYS A 52 4.30 -4.26 -11.35
CA LYS A 52 2.86 -4.48 -11.17
C LYS A 52 2.34 -3.90 -9.86
N ILE A 53 3.07 -4.08 -8.76
CA ILE A 53 2.71 -3.51 -7.46
C ILE A 53 2.76 -1.99 -7.49
N GLN A 54 3.71 -1.38 -8.21
CA GLN A 54 3.79 0.06 -8.38
C GLN A 54 2.56 0.60 -9.13
N GLU A 55 2.14 -0.07 -10.21
CA GLU A 55 0.94 0.30 -10.97
C GLU A 55 -0.34 0.15 -10.14
N ILE A 56 -0.47 -0.97 -9.40
CA ILE A 56 -1.62 -1.23 -8.52
C ILE A 56 -1.70 -0.18 -7.41
N LEU A 57 -0.56 0.15 -6.79
CA LEU A 57 -0.48 1.11 -5.71
C LEU A 57 -0.74 2.54 -6.20
N TYR A 58 -0.18 2.93 -7.36
CA TYR A 58 -0.49 4.21 -8.00
C TYR A 58 -1.99 4.34 -8.29
N LYS A 59 -2.58 3.30 -8.89
CA LYS A 59 -4.02 3.28 -9.18
C LYS A 59 -4.83 3.38 -7.89
N PHE A 60 -4.49 2.63 -6.86
CA PHE A 60 -5.15 2.69 -5.54
C PHE A 60 -5.10 4.08 -4.89
N ILE A 61 -3.95 4.76 -4.95
CA ILE A 61 -3.76 6.10 -4.38
C ILE A 61 -4.48 7.17 -5.22
N SER A 62 -4.54 6.99 -6.54
CA SER A 62 -5.21 7.93 -7.43
C SER A 62 -6.73 8.02 -7.20
N LEU A 63 -7.34 6.97 -6.66
CA LEU A 63 -8.76 6.93 -6.30
C LEU A 63 -9.03 7.83 -5.10
N GLU A 64 -10.04 8.68 -5.19
CA GLU A 64 -10.36 9.65 -4.14
C GLU A 64 -11.43 9.13 -3.19
N ARG A 65 -12.44 8.41 -3.71
CA ARG A 65 -13.56 7.95 -2.90
C ARG A 65 -13.28 6.56 -2.32
N PHE A 66 -13.75 6.38 -1.08
CA PHE A 66 -13.67 5.11 -0.38
C PHE A 66 -14.36 3.95 -1.14
N ALA A 67 -15.52 4.23 -1.75
CA ALA A 67 -16.25 3.25 -2.54
C ALA A 67 -15.42 2.76 -3.75
N GLU A 68 -14.77 3.68 -4.45
CA GLU A 68 -13.92 3.35 -5.61
C GLU A 68 -12.71 2.52 -5.20
N LYS A 69 -12.08 2.84 -4.07
CA LYS A 69 -11.00 2.01 -3.51
C LYS A 69 -11.49 0.60 -3.20
N ARG A 70 -12.65 0.45 -2.55
CA ARG A 70 -13.23 -0.87 -2.26
C ARG A 70 -13.55 -1.66 -3.51
N ASP A 71 -14.12 -1.03 -4.52
CA ASP A 71 -14.44 -1.72 -5.76
C ASP A 71 -13.18 -2.10 -6.53
N PHE A 72 -12.15 -1.25 -6.54
CA PHE A 72 -10.86 -1.61 -7.10
C PHE A 72 -10.23 -2.81 -6.39
N LEU A 73 -10.26 -2.86 -5.06
CA LEU A 73 -9.74 -4.01 -4.30
C LEU A 73 -10.43 -5.33 -4.67
N LYS A 74 -11.73 -5.32 -4.99
CA LYS A 74 -12.47 -6.50 -5.46
C LYS A 74 -12.04 -6.97 -6.85
N THR A 75 -11.44 -6.10 -7.67
CA THR A 75 -10.97 -6.45 -9.02
C THR A 75 -9.60 -7.11 -9.01
N LEU A 76 -8.86 -7.03 -7.90
CA LEU A 76 -7.53 -7.61 -7.79
C LEU A 76 -7.59 -9.13 -7.59
N SER A 77 -6.67 -9.85 -8.21
CA SER A 77 -6.43 -11.24 -7.84
C SER A 77 -5.91 -11.33 -6.41
N ARG A 78 -6.02 -12.52 -5.80
CA ARG A 78 -5.58 -12.74 -4.42
C ARG A 78 -4.11 -12.35 -4.22
N ASP A 79 -3.23 -12.74 -5.14
CA ASP A 79 -1.82 -12.36 -5.12
C ASP A 79 -1.63 -10.84 -5.19
N GLU A 80 -2.33 -10.16 -6.09
CA GLU A 80 -2.23 -8.70 -6.25
C GLU A 80 -2.74 -7.94 -5.02
N TYR A 81 -3.84 -8.41 -4.45
CA TYR A 81 -4.42 -7.86 -3.24
C TYR A 81 -3.47 -8.02 -2.04
N THR A 82 -2.92 -9.23 -1.86
CA THR A 82 -1.91 -9.51 -0.84
C THR A 82 -0.66 -8.64 -1.02
N LEU A 83 -0.16 -8.51 -2.24
CA LEU A 83 0.98 -7.65 -2.57
C LEU A 83 0.70 -6.19 -2.22
N LEU A 84 -0.46 -5.66 -2.62
CA LEU A 84 -0.86 -4.29 -2.30
C LEU A 84 -0.86 -4.04 -0.79
N ILE A 85 -1.44 -4.95 0.00
CA ILE A 85 -1.43 -4.87 1.47
C ILE A 85 0.00 -4.83 2.00
N ARG A 86 0.90 -5.70 1.53
CA ARG A 86 2.30 -5.71 1.97
C ARG A 86 3.01 -4.40 1.66
N ALA A 87 2.97 -3.94 0.42
CA ALA A 87 3.61 -2.69 0.03
C ALA A 87 3.05 -1.52 0.83
N TYR A 88 1.73 -1.50 1.00
CA TYR A 88 1.04 -0.50 1.78
C TYR A 88 1.56 -0.41 3.22
N PHE A 89 1.58 -1.52 3.94
CA PHE A 89 2.05 -1.54 5.32
C PHE A 89 3.56 -1.31 5.42
N LYS A 90 4.38 -1.79 4.46
CA LYS A 90 5.82 -1.46 4.41
C LYS A 90 6.05 0.04 4.25
N ILE A 91 5.27 0.72 3.41
CA ILE A 91 5.37 2.17 3.24
C ILE A 91 4.95 2.91 4.52
N VAL A 92 3.85 2.49 5.15
CA VAL A 92 3.38 3.07 6.42
C VAL A 92 4.42 2.86 7.53
N GLU A 93 4.96 1.65 7.67
CA GLU A 93 6.01 1.31 8.64
C GLU A 93 7.27 2.16 8.43
N ASN A 94 7.77 2.24 7.19
CA ASN A 94 8.93 3.08 6.85
C ASN A 94 8.70 4.56 7.16
N SER A 95 7.49 5.08 6.88
CA SER A 95 7.15 6.47 7.20
C SER A 95 7.09 6.70 8.71
N MET A 96 6.51 5.76 9.48
CA MET A 96 6.50 5.84 10.94
C MET A 96 7.91 5.80 11.53
N LEU A 97 8.79 4.91 11.05
CA LEU A 97 10.19 4.83 11.47
C LEU A 97 10.96 6.12 11.17
N ASN A 98 10.74 6.74 10.00
CA ASN A 98 11.34 8.03 9.67
C ASN A 98 10.83 9.16 10.56
N GLN A 99 9.54 9.17 10.93
CA GLN A 99 8.97 10.16 11.84
C GLN A 99 9.51 10.03 13.28
N SER A 100 9.73 8.81 13.77
CA SER A 100 10.36 8.60 15.08
C SER A 100 11.86 8.88 15.07
N ALA A 101 12.55 8.65 13.95
CA ALA A 101 13.97 9.00 13.79
C ALA A 101 14.23 10.52 13.80
N HIS A 102 13.29 11.34 13.31
CA HIS A 102 13.39 12.81 13.35
C HIS A 102 13.02 13.43 14.72
N ARG A 103 12.62 12.62 15.71
CA ARG A 103 12.28 13.07 17.06
C ARG A 103 13.39 12.89 18.10
N HIS A 104 14.60 12.49 17.68
CA HIS A 104 15.76 12.29 18.55
C HIS A 104 16.92 13.23 18.21
#